data_AF-A0A4Q3CJ26-F1
#
_entry.id   AF-A0A4Q3CJ26-F1
#
_cell.length_a   1.000
_cell.length_b   1.000
_cell.length_c   1.000
_cell.angle_alpha   90.00
_cell.angle_beta   90.00
_cell.angle_gamma   90.00
#
_symmetry.space_group_name_H-M   'P 1'
#
loop_
_entity.id
_entity.type
_entity.pdbx_description
1 polymer ?
#
loop_
_entity_poly.entity_id
_entity_poly.type
_entity_poly.pdbx_seq_one_letter_code
_entity_poly.pdbx_strand_id
1 'polypeptide(L)'
;MRSKLFVEKPERTQIISERWVHILPDTGKGYDLYDALEERYLGRILFDAKGYWIYDGDLLSVAEQEDLAGYINRFQPAMNSLLKSLEI
;
A
#
# COMPACT_ATOMS: atom_id res chain seq x y z
N MET A 1 16.54 7.61 25.33
CA MET A 1 15.60 6.50 25.05
C MET A 1 14.64 6.94 23.96
N ARG A 2 14.72 6.37 22.75
CA ARG A 2 13.68 6.60 21.71
C ARG A 2 12.45 5.78 22.11
N SER A 3 11.32 6.45 22.31
CA SER A 3 10.05 5.81 22.65
C SER A 3 9.62 4.86 21.52
N LYS A 4 9.49 3.57 21.83
CA LYS A 4 8.93 2.53 20.93
C LYS A 4 7.40 2.65 20.75
N LEU A 5 6.84 3.87 20.82
CA LEU A 5 5.39 4.10 20.87
C LEU A 5 4.79 4.62 19.56
N PHE A 6 5.61 4.80 18.52
CA PHE A 6 5.09 5.00 17.17
C PHE A 6 5.07 3.65 16.47
N VAL A 7 4.20 2.74 16.91
CA VAL A 7 3.66 1.76 15.98
C VAL A 7 2.86 2.61 15.02
N GLU A 8 3.37 2.80 13.80
CA GLU A 8 2.71 3.58 12.75
C GLU A 8 1.22 3.21 12.74
N LYS A 9 0.37 4.22 12.83
CA LYS A 9 -1.07 4.01 13.02
C LYS A 9 -1.60 3.26 11.80
N PRO A 10 -2.39 2.18 11.95
CA PRO A 10 -2.97 1.50 10.81
C PRO A 10 -3.73 2.49 9.94
N GLU A 11 -3.38 2.53 8.66
CA GLU A 11 -4.02 3.39 7.67
C GLU A 11 -5.10 2.59 6.94
N ARG A 12 -6.05 3.29 6.33
CA ARG A 12 -7.09 2.68 5.52
C ARG A 12 -7.25 3.49 4.25
N THR A 13 -7.28 2.81 3.11
CA THR A 13 -7.53 3.43 1.81
C THR A 13 -8.54 2.63 1.01
N GLN A 14 -9.17 3.27 0.03
CA GLN A 14 -9.96 2.60 -1.00
C GLN A 14 -9.11 2.56 -2.27
N ILE A 15 -8.97 1.37 -2.85
CA ILE A 15 -8.18 1.18 -4.07
C ILE A 15 -9.07 1.24 -5.32
N ILE A 16 -8.46 1.24 -6.51
CA ILE A 16 -9.13 1.37 -7.82
C ILE A 16 -10.29 0.40 -8.07
N SER A 17 -10.30 -0.77 -7.42
CA SER A 17 -11.41 -1.75 -7.49
C SER A 17 -12.56 -1.44 -6.54
N GLU A 18 -12.58 -0.26 -5.92
CA GLU A 18 -13.48 0.15 -4.84
C GLU A 18 -13.37 -0.66 -3.54
N ARG A 19 -12.42 -1.60 -3.47
CA ARG A 19 -12.11 -2.38 -2.27
C ARG A 19 -11.48 -1.49 -1.20
N TRP A 20 -11.91 -1.68 0.05
CA TRP A 20 -11.29 -1.01 1.20
C TRP A 20 -10.19 -1.89 1.78
N VAL A 21 -9.00 -1.30 1.94
CA VAL A 21 -7.81 -2.01 2.44
C VAL A 21 -7.29 -1.36 3.72
N HIS A 22 -7.07 -2.18 4.74
CA HIS A 22 -6.29 -1.83 5.91
C HIS A 22 -4.81 -2.07 5.64
N ILE A 23 -4.00 -1.07 5.94
CA ILE A 23 -2.54 -1.07 5.75
C ILE A 23 -1.91 -1.03 7.13
N LEU A 24 -1.22 -2.11 7.49
CA LEU A 24 -0.58 -2.26 8.80
C LEU A 24 0.93 -2.33 8.61
N PRO A 25 1.72 -1.48 9.26
CA PRO A 25 3.17 -1.56 9.21
C PRO A 25 3.65 -2.88 9.84
N ASP A 26 4.38 -3.69 9.07
CA ASP A 26 4.98 -4.94 9.55
C ASP A 26 6.44 -4.68 9.96
N THR A 27 6.72 -4.87 11.26
CA THR A 27 7.99 -5.02 12.02
C THR A 27 9.33 -4.47 11.46
N GLY A 28 9.30 -3.60 10.45
CA GLY A 28 10.43 -2.88 9.86
C GLY A 28 10.74 -3.12 8.38
N LYS A 29 9.92 -3.83 7.59
CA LYS A 29 10.24 -4.09 6.15
C LYS A 29 9.09 -3.93 5.15
N GLY A 30 7.87 -3.67 5.60
CA GLY A 30 6.74 -3.59 4.70
C GLY A 30 5.44 -3.25 5.39
N TYR A 31 4.35 -3.48 4.65
CA TYR A 31 2.99 -3.26 5.11
C TYR A 31 2.14 -4.49 4.80
N ASP A 32 1.56 -5.08 5.83
CA ASP A 32 0.52 -6.08 5.69
C ASP A 32 -0.80 -5.43 5.23
N LEU A 33 -1.49 -6.15 4.34
CA LEU A 33 -2.72 -5.70 3.71
C LEU A 33 -3.87 -6.62 4.09
N TYR A 34 -4.98 -6.02 4.49
CA TYR A 34 -6.21 -6.75 4.79
C TYR A 34 -7.41 -6.10 4.12
N ASP A 35 -8.31 -6.93 3.61
CA ASP A 35 -9.63 -6.49 3.18
C ASP A 35 -10.42 -6.03 4.41
N ALA A 36 -10.90 -4.79 4.39
CA ALA A 36 -11.59 -4.20 5.52
C ALA A 36 -13.03 -4.70 5.70
N LEU A 37 -13.63 -5.30 4.67
CA LEU A 37 -14.99 -5.81 4.71
C LEU A 37 -15.01 -7.31 4.93
N GLU A 38 -14.12 -8.04 4.25
CA GLU A 38 -14.04 -9.50 4.35
C GLU A 38 -13.11 -9.98 5.47
N GLU A 39 -12.41 -9.06 6.15
CA GLU A 39 -11.39 -9.36 7.17
C GLU A 39 -10.33 -10.37 6.68
N ARG A 40 -10.07 -10.36 5.37
CA ARG A 40 -9.21 -11.34 4.70
C ARG A 40 -7.81 -10.77 4.49
N TYR A 41 -6.77 -11.57 4.75
CA TYR A 41 -5.40 -11.20 4.41
C TYR A 41 -5.21 -11.12 2.89
N LEU A 42 -4.73 -9.98 2.41
CA LEU A 42 -4.49 -9.71 0.99
C LEU A 42 -3.01 -9.87 0.61
N GLY A 43 -2.13 -10.21 1.54
CA GLY A 43 -0.68 -10.22 1.32
C GLY A 43 -0.01 -8.97 1.91
N ARG A 44 1.17 -8.63 1.39
CA ARG A 44 1.95 -7.50 1.90
C ARG A 44 2.78 -6.80 0.83
N ILE A 45 3.07 -5.52 1.05
CA ILE A 45 4.03 -4.75 0.26
C ILE A 45 5.36 -4.72 1.02
N LEU A 46 6.42 -5.27 0.41
CA LEU A 46 7.77 -5.29 0.97
C LEU A 46 8.65 -4.27 0.25
N PHE A 47 9.61 -3.70 0.98
CA PHE A 47 10.60 -2.78 0.41
C PHE A 47 12.01 -3.33 0.53
N ASP A 48 12.80 -3.15 -0.53
CA ASP A 48 14.23 -3.39 -0.48
C ASP A 48 15.01 -2.19 0.09
N ALA A 49 16.33 -2.35 0.25
CA ALA A 49 17.18 -1.28 0.78
C ALA A 49 17.30 -0.04 -0.13
N LYS A 50 16.87 -0.14 -1.40
CA LYS A 50 16.85 0.97 -2.37
C LYS A 50 15.48 1.63 -2.45
N GLY A 51 14.48 1.11 -1.74
CA GLY A 51 13.10 1.62 -1.76
C GLY A 51 12.26 1.07 -2.92
N TYR A 52 12.73 0.06 -3.65
CA TYR A 52 11.87 -0.67 -4.60
C TYR A 52 10.90 -1.55 -3.82
N TRP A 53 9.66 -1.62 -4.31
CA TRP A 53 8.61 -2.40 -3.68
C TRP A 53 8.33 -3.68 -4.46
N ILE A 54 7.90 -4.72 -3.74
CA ILE A 54 7.29 -5.92 -4.31
C ILE A 54 6.01 -6.22 -3.56
N TYR A 55 5.03 -6.78 -4.26
CA TYR A 55 3.86 -7.37 -3.64
C TYR A 55 4.11 -8.87 -3.41
N ASP A 56 3.96 -9.30 -2.16
CA ASP A 56 4.03 -10.69 -1.71
C ASP A 56 2.62 -11.16 -1.36
N GLY A 57 1.93 -11.69 -2.36
CA GLY A 57 0.54 -12.16 -2.30
C GLY A 57 0.01 -12.51 -3.70
N ASP A 58 -1.24 -12.97 -3.76
CA ASP A 58 -1.87 -13.52 -4.97
C ASP A 58 -3.30 -12.99 -5.23
N LEU A 59 -3.84 -12.16 -4.34
CA LEU A 59 -5.24 -11.72 -4.38
C LEU A 59 -5.46 -10.35 -5.02
N LEU A 60 -4.40 -9.56 -5.21
CA LEU A 60 -4.46 -8.26 -5.86
C LEU A 60 -4.00 -8.36 -7.31
N SER A 61 -4.75 -7.73 -8.20
CA SER A 61 -4.33 -7.49 -9.59
C SER A 61 -3.15 -6.49 -9.63
N VAL A 62 -2.41 -6.48 -10.75
CA VAL A 62 -1.27 -5.55 -10.91
C VAL A 62 -1.68 -4.08 -10.72
N ALA A 63 -2.84 -3.68 -11.24
CA ALA A 63 -3.35 -2.32 -11.07
C ALA A 63 -3.64 -1.98 -9.60
N GLU A 64 -4.23 -2.91 -8.85
CA GLU A 64 -4.46 -2.73 -7.41
C GLU A 64 -3.16 -2.67 -6.61
N GLN A 65 -2.15 -3.46 -7.00
CA GLN A 65 -0.83 -3.44 -6.39
C GLN A 65 -0.15 -2.08 -6.60
N GLU A 66 -0.17 -1.56 -7.83
CA GLU A 66 0.42 -0.25 -8.18
C GLU A 66 -0.27 0.90 -7.43
N ASP A 67 -1.60 0.88 -7.33
CA ASP A 67 -2.38 1.88 -6.61
C ASP A 67 -2.03 1.88 -5.11
N LEU A 68 -1.98 0.71 -4.48
CA LEU A 68 -1.57 0.55 -3.08
C LEU A 68 -0.13 1.01 -2.83
N ALA A 69 0.80 0.60 -3.67
CA ALA A 69 2.19 1.03 -3.56
C ALA A 69 2.35 2.54 -3.79
N GLY A 70 1.55 3.12 -4.70
CA GLY A 70 1.47 4.55 -4.94
C GLY A 70 0.98 5.32 -3.71
N TYR A 71 -0.04 4.78 -3.03
CA TYR A 71 -0.61 5.35 -1.81
C TYR A 71 0.43 5.33 -0.68
N ILE A 72 1.01 4.16 -0.42
CA ILE A 72 2.01 3.93 0.64
C ILE A 72 3.23 4.84 0.45
N ASN A 73 3.74 4.94 -0.79
CA ASN A 73 4.90 5.77 -1.10
C ASN A 73 4.58 7.26 -1.22
N ARG A 74 3.31 7.66 -1.05
CA ARG A 74 2.83 9.04 -1.26
C ARG A 74 3.13 9.59 -2.66
N PHE A 75 3.34 8.71 -3.64
CA PHE A 75 3.53 9.08 -5.04
C PHE A 75 2.20 9.25 -5.79
N GLN A 76 1.05 8.94 -5.14
CA GLN A 76 -0.27 9.13 -5.73
C GLN A 76 -0.48 10.49 -6.42
N PRO A 77 -0.07 11.65 -5.84
CA PRO A 77 -0.26 12.95 -6.49
C PRO A 77 0.58 13.07 -7.77
N ALA A 78 1.83 12.58 -7.75
CA ALA A 78 2.72 12.62 -8.91
C ALA A 78 2.23 11.68 -10.01
N MET A 79 1.75 10.48 -9.64
CA MET A 79 1.15 9.53 -10.58
C MET A 79 -0.13 10.09 -11.21
N ASN A 80 -1.03 10.66 -10.40
CA ASN A 80 -2.26 11.31 -10.89
C ASN A 80 -1.95 12.49 -11.83
N SER A 81 -0.92 13.28 -11.53
CA SER A 81 -0.45 14.35 -12.41
C SER A 81 0.11 13.79 -13.73
N LEU A 82 0.86 12.68 -13.68
CA LEU A 82 1.38 12.02 -14.87
C LEU A 82 0.25 11.48 -15.75
N LEU A 83 -0.70 10.74 -15.18
CA LEU A 83 -1.86 10.19 -15.91
C LEU A 83 -2.66 11.31 -16.59
N LYS A 84 -2.95 12.41 -15.87
CA LYS A 84 -3.61 13.59 -16.45
C LYS A 84 -2.81 14.22 -17.59
N SER A 85 -1.48 14.26 -17.49
CA SER A 85 -0.62 14.82 -18.53
C SER A 85 -0.55 13.97 -19.80
N LEU A 86 -0.90 12.68 -19.69
CA LEU A 86 -0.91 11.73 -20.80
C LEU A 86 -2.27 11.65 -21.51
N GLU A 87 -3.26 12.44 -21.08
CA GLU A 87 -4.64 12.45 -21.61
C GLU A 87 -5.30 11.04 -21.67
N ILE A 88 -5.00 10.17 -20.69
CA ILE A 88 -5.65 8.86 -20.51
C ILE A 88 -6.67 8.94 -19.38
#